data_AF-A0A6C0GVC7-F1
#
_entry.id   AF-A0A6C0GVC7-F1
#
_cell.length_a   1.000
_cell.length_b   1.000
_cell.length_c   1.000
_cell.angle_alpha   90.00
_cell.angle_beta   90.00
_cell.angle_gamma   90.00
#
_symmetry.space_group_name_H-M   'P 1'
#
loop_
_entity.id
_entity.type
_entity.pdbx_description
1 polymer ?
#
loop_
_entity_poly.entity_id
_entity_poly.type
_entity_poly.pdbx_seq_one_letter_code
_entity_poly.pdbx_strand_id
1 'polypeptide(L)'
;MASVYIEKTTHFYRQGQNKPPVVKILSPENNTSVEPDARIRYFISVSDEEDGKSEFQEIASNEVFLEVTYAPDSSKVADYLVIHNKNGAEPPGLTGIKTSDCFNCHAIKNKGQGPSFSEIAKRYPHNPSTIETLAMRVMKGNSGVWGNAAMPPHADITPQQARQIIQWILNNAADPNYDLYAGLEGSFPTRTKSQTGGLYVLTASYLDHGLKDMPQLRQSGQHTILLKGK
;
A
#
# COMPACT_ATOMS: atom_id res chain seq x y z
N MET A 1 -6.36 -55.33 40.31
CA MET A 1 -6.84 -54.14 39.57
C MET A 1 -5.68 -53.64 38.73
N ALA A 2 -5.68 -53.91 37.43
CA ALA A 2 -4.63 -53.47 36.51
C ALA A 2 -5.13 -52.19 35.83
N SER A 3 -4.49 -51.05 36.12
CA SER A 3 -4.77 -49.80 35.44
C SER A 3 -3.99 -49.73 34.13
N VAL A 4 -4.73 -49.70 33.03
CA VAL A 4 -4.23 -49.48 31.67
C VAL A 4 -3.84 -48.00 31.55
N TYR A 5 -2.55 -47.74 31.31
CA TYR A 5 -2.08 -46.43 30.86
C TYR A 5 -2.48 -46.27 29.38
N ILE A 6 -3.38 -45.33 29.11
CA ILE A 6 -3.64 -44.86 27.75
C ILE A 6 -2.76 -43.63 27.56
N GLU A 7 -1.63 -43.78 26.87
CA GLU A 7 -0.89 -42.65 26.33
C GLU A 7 -1.75 -41.97 25.26
N LYS A 8 -2.33 -40.81 25.61
CA LYS A 8 -2.83 -39.87 24.60
C LYS A 8 -1.62 -39.25 23.92
N THR A 9 -1.26 -39.79 22.76
CA THR A 9 -0.34 -39.15 21.82
C THR A 9 -1.00 -37.84 21.37
N THR A 10 -0.58 -36.73 21.97
CA THR A 10 -0.85 -35.40 21.43
C THR A 10 -0.05 -35.25 20.14
N HIS A 11 -0.72 -35.40 19.00
CA HIS A 11 -0.19 -34.95 17.72
C HIS A 11 -0.03 -33.43 17.77
N PHE A 12 1.16 -32.96 18.15
CA PHE A 12 1.61 -31.63 17.84
C PHE A 12 1.73 -31.54 16.32
N TYR A 13 0.68 -31.10 15.63
CA TYR A 13 0.87 -30.50 14.31
C TYR A 13 1.82 -29.31 14.52
N ARG A 14 3.07 -29.42 14.05
CA ARG A 14 3.88 -28.23 13.77
C ARG A 14 3.15 -27.50 12.65
N GLN A 15 2.22 -26.61 12.98
CA GLN A 15 1.71 -25.66 12.01
C GLN A 15 2.92 -24.88 11.47
N GLY A 16 3.02 -24.83 10.14
CA GLY A 16 4.11 -24.15 9.45
C GLY A 16 4.18 -22.68 9.88
N GLN A 17 5.40 -22.15 9.97
CA GLN A 17 5.56 -20.71 10.12
C GLN A 17 5.19 -20.06 8.79
N ASN A 18 4.27 -19.08 8.83
CA ASN A 18 3.93 -18.28 7.66
C ASN A 18 5.20 -17.69 7.04
N LYS A 19 5.37 -17.79 5.72
CA LYS A 19 6.56 -17.33 5.02
C LYS A 19 6.31 -15.97 4.38
N PRO A 20 7.30 -15.06 4.37
CA PRO A 20 7.14 -13.80 3.66
C PRO A 20 6.94 -14.02 2.15
N PRO A 21 5.96 -13.33 1.53
CA PRO A 21 5.72 -13.46 0.10
C PRO A 21 6.88 -12.89 -0.71
N VAL A 22 7.15 -13.50 -1.87
CA VAL A 22 8.14 -13.04 -2.82
C VAL A 22 7.48 -12.11 -3.84
N VAL A 23 7.75 -10.81 -3.71
CA VAL A 23 7.32 -9.78 -4.66
C VAL A 23 8.45 -9.49 -5.64
N LYS A 24 8.14 -9.29 -6.93
CA LYS A 24 9.10 -8.83 -7.95
C LYS A 24 8.44 -7.92 -8.97
N ILE A 25 8.90 -6.67 -9.04
CA ILE A 25 8.78 -5.85 -10.24
C ILE A 25 9.57 -6.51 -11.39
N LEU A 26 8.87 -6.97 -12.42
CA LEU A 26 9.43 -7.61 -13.62
C LEU A 26 9.78 -6.58 -14.71
N SER A 27 9.04 -5.47 -14.74
CA SER A 27 9.29 -4.33 -15.62
C SER A 27 8.77 -3.07 -14.94
N PRO A 28 9.45 -1.92 -15.09
CA PRO A 28 10.72 -1.74 -15.78
C PRO A 28 11.90 -2.41 -15.05
N GLU A 29 13.04 -2.58 -15.74
CA GLU A 29 14.25 -3.11 -15.12
C GLU A 29 14.90 -2.08 -14.20
N ASN A 30 15.59 -2.56 -13.16
CA ASN A 30 16.33 -1.68 -12.24
C ASN A 30 17.40 -0.86 -12.98
N ASN A 31 17.55 0.40 -12.60
CA ASN A 31 18.40 1.43 -13.20
C ASN A 31 18.04 1.87 -14.62
N THR A 32 16.87 1.50 -15.15
CA THR A 32 16.39 1.99 -16.45
C THR A 32 16.33 3.52 -16.46
N SER A 33 16.82 4.14 -17.55
CA SER A 33 16.66 5.57 -17.77
C SER A 33 15.29 5.88 -18.37
N VAL A 34 14.62 6.90 -17.85
CA VAL A 34 13.27 7.28 -18.26
C VAL A 34 13.24 8.71 -18.78
N GLU A 35 12.56 8.92 -19.92
CA GLU A 35 12.38 10.24 -20.49
C GLU A 35 11.40 11.09 -19.66
N PRO A 36 11.54 12.42 -19.66
CA PRO A 36 10.52 13.33 -19.13
C PRO A 36 9.18 13.14 -19.82
N ASP A 37 8.09 13.34 -19.06
CA ASP A 37 6.70 13.34 -19.57
C ASP A 37 6.28 12.05 -20.31
N ALA A 38 6.99 10.95 -20.08
CA ALA A 38 6.71 9.63 -20.60
C ALA A 38 5.73 8.86 -19.70
N ARG A 39 5.18 7.76 -20.23
CA ARG A 39 4.41 6.78 -19.45
C ARG A 39 5.20 5.49 -19.31
N ILE A 40 5.52 5.13 -18.06
CA ILE A 40 6.25 3.91 -17.75
C ILE A 40 5.24 2.84 -17.37
N ARG A 41 5.25 1.71 -18.09
CA ARG A 41 4.46 0.54 -17.74
C ARG A 41 5.18 -0.22 -16.64
N TYR A 42 4.41 -0.83 -15.74
CA TYR A 42 4.95 -1.75 -14.75
C TYR A 42 4.24 -3.09 -14.81
N PHE A 43 4.96 -4.13 -14.43
CA PHE A 43 4.46 -5.49 -14.24
C PHE A 43 5.11 -6.06 -12.97
N ILE A 44 4.30 -6.65 -12.11
CA ILE A 44 4.68 -7.20 -10.80
C ILE A 44 4.23 -8.65 -10.77
N SER A 45 5.10 -9.53 -10.29
CA SER A 45 4.74 -10.89 -9.88
C SER A 45 4.81 -11.01 -8.38
N VAL A 46 3.85 -11.72 -7.81
CA VAL A 46 3.84 -12.17 -6.41
C VAL A 46 3.72 -13.70 -6.37
N SER A 47 4.52 -14.31 -5.51
CA SER A 47 4.45 -15.73 -5.16
C SER A 47 4.52 -15.87 -3.65
N ASP A 48 3.60 -16.61 -3.09
CA ASP A 48 3.49 -16.90 -1.68
C ASP A 48 3.20 -18.39 -1.47
N GLU A 49 3.59 -18.95 -0.33
CA GLU A 49 3.36 -20.38 -0.06
C GLU A 49 1.92 -20.63 0.41
N GLU A 50 1.35 -19.67 1.12
CA GLU A 50 0.02 -19.72 1.71
C GLU A 50 -1.07 -19.23 0.75
N ASP A 51 -0.81 -18.13 0.03
CA ASP A 51 -1.77 -17.47 -0.86
C ASP A 51 -1.63 -17.88 -2.34
N GLY A 52 -0.59 -18.65 -2.68
CA GLY A 52 -0.32 -19.11 -4.04
C GLY A 52 0.37 -18.05 -4.90
N LYS A 53 0.03 -18.00 -6.18
CA LYS A 53 0.74 -17.15 -7.15
C LYS A 53 -0.17 -16.25 -7.97
N SER A 54 0.31 -15.03 -8.19
CA SER A 54 -0.27 -14.07 -9.13
C SER A 54 -0.36 -14.60 -10.56
N GLU A 55 0.58 -15.45 -11.01
CA GLU A 55 0.58 -16.03 -12.36
C GLU A 55 -0.63 -16.93 -12.62
N PHE A 56 -1.19 -17.52 -11.56
CA PHE A 56 -2.37 -18.38 -11.59
C PHE A 56 -3.64 -17.70 -11.08
N GLN A 57 -3.59 -16.37 -10.89
CA GLN A 57 -4.70 -15.55 -10.37
C GLN A 57 -5.18 -15.96 -8.97
N GLU A 58 -4.31 -16.59 -8.18
CA GLU A 58 -4.60 -16.97 -6.79
C GLU A 58 -4.47 -15.76 -5.85
N ILE A 59 -3.62 -14.79 -6.23
CA ILE A 59 -3.45 -13.51 -5.52
C ILE A 59 -4.25 -12.42 -6.25
N ALA A 60 -5.12 -11.73 -5.51
CA ALA A 60 -5.97 -10.69 -6.08
C ALA A 60 -5.16 -9.45 -6.47
N SER A 61 -5.35 -8.95 -7.70
CA SER A 61 -4.56 -7.83 -8.23
C SER A 61 -4.68 -6.55 -7.40
N ASN A 62 -5.83 -6.30 -6.79
CA ASN A 62 -6.10 -5.12 -5.97
C ASN A 62 -5.44 -5.16 -4.58
N GLU A 63 -4.78 -6.26 -4.21
CA GLU A 63 -4.01 -6.40 -2.97
C GLU A 63 -2.51 -6.17 -3.17
N VAL A 64 -2.09 -6.02 -4.43
CA VAL A 64 -0.71 -5.71 -4.80
C VAL A 64 -0.60 -4.22 -5.10
N PHE A 65 0.42 -3.59 -4.53
CA PHE A 65 0.59 -2.15 -4.60
C PHE A 65 1.95 -1.76 -5.16
N LEU A 66 1.99 -0.68 -5.95
CA LEU A 66 3.20 -0.02 -6.40
C LEU A 66 3.24 1.41 -5.86
N GLU A 67 4.20 1.68 -4.98
CA GLU A 67 4.57 3.04 -4.59
C GLU A 67 5.61 3.60 -5.55
N VAL A 68 5.38 4.83 -6.02
CA VAL A 68 6.30 5.56 -6.91
C VAL A 68 6.66 6.87 -6.23
N THR A 69 7.90 6.97 -5.77
CA THR A 69 8.47 8.19 -5.21
C THR A 69 9.42 8.81 -6.21
N TYR A 70 9.27 10.09 -6.50
CA TYR A 70 10.19 10.86 -7.34
C TYR A 70 11.06 11.77 -6.46
N ALA A 71 12.37 11.60 -6.49
CA ALA A 71 13.32 12.56 -5.97
C ALA A 71 13.80 13.45 -7.14
N PRO A 72 13.37 14.73 -7.23
CA PRO A 72 13.86 15.64 -8.25
C PRO A 72 15.38 15.83 -8.13
N ASP A 73 15.90 15.81 -6.90
CA ASP A 73 17.32 15.88 -6.60
C ASP A 73 17.82 14.51 -6.16
N SER A 74 18.52 13.79 -7.04
CA SER A 74 19.07 12.47 -6.75
C SER A 74 20.00 12.45 -5.53
N SER A 75 20.65 13.58 -5.18
CA SER A 75 21.50 13.66 -3.99
C SER A 75 20.70 13.56 -2.68
N LYS A 76 19.39 13.81 -2.73
CA LYS A 76 18.48 13.77 -1.58
C LYS A 76 17.61 12.52 -1.52
N VAL A 77 17.88 11.51 -2.34
CA VAL A 77 17.05 10.29 -2.39
C VAL A 77 16.86 9.64 -1.01
N ALA A 78 17.89 9.68 -0.14
CA ALA A 78 17.78 9.16 1.22
C ALA A 78 16.66 9.84 2.02
N ASP A 79 16.50 11.16 1.89
CA ASP A 79 15.44 11.91 2.57
C ASP A 79 14.05 11.48 2.07
N TYR A 80 13.90 11.32 0.75
CA TYR A 80 12.66 10.86 0.13
C TYR A 80 12.30 9.42 0.56
N LEU A 81 13.29 8.53 0.67
CA LEU A 81 13.10 7.16 1.15
C LEU A 81 12.67 7.12 2.62
N VAL A 82 13.24 7.99 3.46
CA VAL A 82 12.88 8.08 4.89
C VAL A 82 11.45 8.59 5.10
N ILE A 83 10.94 9.45 4.21
CA ILE A 83 9.59 10.02 4.30
C ILE A 83 8.52 8.96 3.98
N HIS A 84 8.72 8.14 2.95
CA HIS A 84 7.71 7.19 2.49
C HIS A 84 7.90 5.75 3.00
N ASN A 85 9.11 5.37 3.42
CA ASN A 85 9.40 4.02 3.90
C ASN A 85 10.43 4.06 5.05
N LYS A 86 10.02 4.63 6.19
CA LYS A 86 10.87 4.75 7.37
C LYS A 86 11.20 3.37 7.93
N ASN A 87 12.45 2.92 7.76
CA ASN A 87 13.01 1.66 8.26
C ASN A 87 12.48 0.36 7.62
N GLY A 88 11.94 0.41 6.40
CA GLY A 88 11.46 -0.80 5.70
C GLY A 88 10.12 -1.34 6.21
N ALA A 89 9.49 -0.66 7.17
CA ALA A 89 8.17 -1.00 7.67
C ALA A 89 7.16 0.01 7.10
N GLU A 90 6.09 -0.52 6.51
CA GLU A 90 5.01 0.30 5.98
C GLU A 90 4.30 1.06 7.11
N PRO A 91 3.99 2.36 6.95
CA PRO A 91 3.25 3.11 7.95
C PRO A 91 1.86 2.48 8.22
N PRO A 92 1.41 2.36 9.48
CA PRO A 92 0.12 1.71 9.80
C PRO A 92 -1.08 2.32 9.07
N GLY A 93 -1.06 3.64 8.82
CA GLY A 93 -2.11 4.31 8.05
C GLY A 93 -2.14 3.89 6.59
N LEU A 94 -0.97 3.65 5.98
CA LEU A 94 -0.87 3.15 4.61
C LEU A 94 -1.34 1.69 4.54
N THR A 95 -0.89 0.86 5.47
CA THR A 95 -1.36 -0.53 5.58
C THR A 95 -2.86 -0.57 5.73
N GLY A 96 -3.45 0.25 6.60
CA GLY A 96 -4.90 0.35 6.76
C GLY A 96 -5.64 0.73 5.48
N ILE A 97 -5.07 1.61 4.65
CA ILE A 97 -5.65 1.95 3.33
C ILE A 97 -5.54 0.76 2.37
N LYS A 98 -4.37 0.11 2.30
CA LYS A 98 -4.06 -1.00 1.38
C LYS A 98 -4.86 -2.27 1.69
N THR A 99 -5.15 -2.54 2.97
CA THR A 99 -5.88 -3.72 3.41
C THR A 99 -7.39 -3.50 3.57
N SER A 100 -7.89 -2.33 3.18
CA SER A 100 -9.31 -1.99 3.20
C SER A 100 -9.83 -1.80 1.77
N ASP A 101 -11.11 -1.52 1.63
CA ASP A 101 -11.80 -1.25 0.37
C ASP A 101 -11.64 0.19 -0.14
N CYS A 102 -10.77 0.99 0.48
CA CYS A 102 -10.64 2.42 0.18
C CYS A 102 -10.36 2.70 -1.31
N PHE A 103 -9.53 1.86 -1.94
CA PHE A 103 -9.15 2.00 -3.36
C PHE A 103 -10.25 1.64 -4.36
N ASN A 104 -11.39 1.09 -3.91
CA ASN A 104 -12.55 0.86 -4.78
C ASN A 104 -13.22 2.18 -5.21
N CYS A 105 -13.08 3.22 -4.38
CA CYS A 105 -13.73 4.52 -4.59
C CYS A 105 -12.75 5.68 -4.65
N HIS A 106 -11.60 5.57 -4.00
CA HIS A 106 -10.57 6.60 -3.93
C HIS A 106 -9.32 6.21 -4.72
N ALA A 107 -8.59 7.22 -5.20
CA ALA A 107 -7.22 7.06 -5.66
C ALA A 107 -6.36 8.17 -5.08
N ILE A 108 -5.04 8.05 -5.18
CA ILE A 108 -4.11 9.01 -4.58
C ILE A 108 -4.26 10.39 -5.23
N LYS A 109 -4.18 10.46 -6.57
CA LYS A 109 -4.24 11.72 -7.32
C LYS A 109 -5.54 11.92 -8.10
N ASN A 110 -6.02 10.86 -8.75
CA ASN A 110 -7.17 10.94 -9.64
C ASN A 110 -8.48 10.85 -8.86
N LYS A 111 -9.49 11.59 -9.33
CA LYS A 111 -10.85 11.48 -8.79
C LYS A 111 -11.51 10.20 -9.33
N GLY A 112 -12.13 9.44 -8.43
CA GLY A 112 -12.91 8.24 -8.76
C GLY A 112 -14.38 8.48 -8.46
N GLN A 113 -15.00 7.50 -7.81
CA GLN A 113 -16.34 7.65 -7.21
C GLN A 113 -16.30 8.65 -6.04
N GLY A 114 -15.22 8.57 -5.24
CA GLY A 114 -14.89 9.54 -4.20
C GLY A 114 -13.87 10.58 -4.66
N PRO A 115 -13.62 11.62 -3.84
CA PRO A 115 -12.50 12.54 -4.06
C PRO A 115 -11.17 11.80 -3.99
N SER A 116 -10.13 12.33 -4.64
CA SER A 116 -8.80 11.77 -4.45
C SER A 116 -8.28 12.04 -3.03
N PHE A 117 -7.39 11.19 -2.54
CA PHE A 117 -6.73 11.45 -1.26
C PHE A 117 -5.95 12.77 -1.28
N SER A 118 -5.40 13.15 -2.45
CA SER A 118 -4.77 14.46 -2.66
C SER A 118 -5.73 15.63 -2.49
N GLU A 119 -6.96 15.52 -3.02
CA GLU A 119 -7.99 16.55 -2.83
C GLU A 119 -8.37 16.68 -1.36
N ILE A 120 -8.50 15.55 -0.63
CA ILE A 120 -8.76 15.56 0.81
C ILE A 120 -7.61 16.26 1.55
N ALA A 121 -6.36 15.87 1.29
CA ALA A 121 -5.18 16.44 1.91
C ALA A 121 -5.01 17.94 1.63
N LYS A 122 -5.40 18.41 0.45
CA LYS A 122 -5.36 19.84 0.09
C LYS A 122 -6.50 20.64 0.72
N ARG A 123 -7.69 20.04 0.89
CA ARG A 123 -8.87 20.73 1.42
C ARG A 123 -8.79 20.95 2.93
N TYR A 124 -8.22 20.00 3.66
CA TYR A 124 -8.28 19.97 5.11
C TYR A 124 -6.91 20.26 5.75
N PRO A 125 -6.85 21.13 6.78
CA PRO A 125 -5.61 21.41 7.48
C PRO A 125 -5.15 20.21 8.31
N HIS A 126 -3.85 19.97 8.40
CA HIS A 126 -3.33 18.90 9.23
C HIS A 126 -3.31 19.33 10.72
N ASN A 127 -4.38 19.01 11.45
CA ASN A 127 -4.49 19.22 12.90
C ASN A 127 -5.35 18.15 13.58
N PRO A 128 -5.27 18.00 14.92
CA PRO A 128 -5.98 16.93 15.65
C PRO A 128 -7.50 16.94 15.44
N SER A 129 -8.14 18.12 15.45
CA SER A 129 -9.59 18.24 15.26
C SER A 129 -10.05 17.75 13.88
N THR A 130 -9.26 18.06 12.84
CA THR A 130 -9.50 17.57 11.49
C THR A 130 -9.35 16.06 11.42
N ILE A 131 -8.30 15.51 12.03
CA ILE A 131 -8.07 14.07 12.05
C ILE A 131 -9.25 13.34 12.68
N GLU A 132 -9.73 13.78 13.85
CA GLU A 132 -10.91 13.17 14.49
C GLU A 132 -12.16 13.28 13.62
N THR A 133 -12.41 14.45 13.04
CA THR A 133 -13.60 14.68 12.20
C THR A 133 -13.61 13.76 10.98
N LEU A 134 -12.48 13.62 10.28
CA LEU A 134 -12.39 12.77 9.11
C LEU A 134 -12.36 11.28 9.49
N ALA A 135 -11.74 10.91 10.61
CA ALA A 135 -11.76 9.53 11.11
C ALA A 135 -13.19 9.06 11.42
N MET A 136 -13.98 9.93 12.06
CA MET A 136 -15.40 9.66 12.30
C MET A 136 -16.20 9.48 11.01
N ARG A 137 -15.86 10.23 9.94
CA ARG A 137 -16.48 10.08 8.62
C ARG A 137 -16.10 8.77 7.95
N VAL A 138 -14.87 8.29 8.12
CA VAL A 138 -14.43 6.96 7.63
C VAL A 138 -15.31 5.88 8.27
N MET A 139 -15.42 5.89 9.60
CA MET A 139 -16.15 4.87 10.34
C MET A 139 -17.67 4.92 10.12
N LYS A 140 -18.27 6.12 10.11
CA LYS A 140 -19.73 6.28 10.07
C LYS A 140 -20.29 6.56 8.68
N GLY A 141 -19.44 6.67 7.67
CA GLY A 141 -19.81 7.14 6.35
C GLY A 141 -20.06 8.66 6.34
N ASN A 142 -20.21 9.20 5.13
CA ASN A 142 -20.60 10.59 4.92
C ASN A 142 -21.26 10.78 3.55
N SER A 143 -22.02 11.86 3.41
CA SER A 143 -22.62 12.28 2.14
C SER A 143 -22.65 13.81 2.06
N GLY A 144 -22.76 14.36 0.84
CA GLY A 144 -22.95 15.81 0.62
C GLY A 144 -21.70 16.69 0.71
N VAL A 145 -20.59 16.20 1.28
CA VAL A 145 -19.35 16.99 1.45
C VAL A 145 -18.58 17.19 0.13
N TRP A 146 -18.67 16.20 -0.76
CA TRP A 146 -17.96 16.14 -2.04
C TRP A 146 -18.92 16.03 -3.23
N GLY A 147 -20.13 16.59 -3.08
CA GLY A 147 -21.23 16.45 -4.03
C GLY A 147 -22.16 15.28 -3.69
N ASN A 148 -22.69 14.62 -4.71
CA ASN A 148 -23.69 13.55 -4.55
C ASN A 148 -23.08 12.19 -4.15
N ALA A 149 -21.75 12.07 -4.15
CA ALA A 149 -21.08 10.85 -3.71
C ALA A 149 -21.31 10.64 -2.21
N ALA A 150 -21.76 9.44 -1.85
CA ALA A 150 -21.87 8.98 -0.48
C ALA A 150 -20.84 7.89 -0.23
N MET A 151 -20.09 8.02 0.86
CA MET A 151 -19.18 7.01 1.34
C MET A 151 -19.90 6.17 2.40
N PRO A 152 -20.02 4.84 2.23
CA PRO A 152 -20.65 3.98 3.22
C PRO A 152 -19.86 3.94 4.54
N PRO A 153 -20.48 3.51 5.65
CA PRO A 153 -19.77 3.26 6.91
C PRO A 153 -18.78 2.10 6.79
N HIS A 154 -17.57 2.28 7.31
CA HIS A 154 -16.56 1.23 7.43
C HIS A 154 -16.53 0.74 8.89
N ALA A 155 -17.47 -0.13 9.26
CA ALA A 155 -17.69 -0.53 10.65
C ALA A 155 -16.54 -1.34 11.26
N ASP A 156 -15.75 -2.02 10.41
CA ASP A 156 -14.62 -2.86 10.84
C ASP A 156 -13.34 -2.06 11.10
N ILE A 157 -13.32 -0.77 10.75
CA ILE A 157 -12.19 0.13 11.02
C ILE A 157 -12.31 0.70 12.43
N THR A 158 -11.35 0.39 13.29
CA THR A 158 -11.29 0.94 14.65
C THR A 158 -10.98 2.45 14.65
N PRO A 159 -11.32 3.19 15.72
CA PRO A 159 -10.96 4.61 15.85
C PRO A 159 -9.47 4.88 15.67
N GLN A 160 -8.61 3.99 16.15
CA GLN A 160 -7.16 4.14 16.02
C GLN A 160 -6.71 3.99 14.57
N GLN A 161 -7.18 2.96 13.87
CA GLN A 161 -6.88 2.75 12.44
C GLN A 161 -7.39 3.93 11.60
N ALA A 162 -8.62 4.40 11.84
CA ALA A 162 -9.19 5.53 11.12
C ALA A 162 -8.33 6.81 11.27
N ARG A 163 -7.82 7.09 12.48
CA ARG A 163 -6.90 8.21 12.70
C ARG A 163 -5.59 8.04 11.94
N GLN A 164 -5.01 6.84 11.97
CA GLN A 164 -3.75 6.55 11.27
C GLN A 164 -3.91 6.71 9.75
N ILE A 165 -5.01 6.22 9.18
CA ILE A 165 -5.37 6.38 7.76
C ILE A 165 -5.46 7.86 7.40
N ILE A 166 -6.24 8.64 8.15
CA ILE A 166 -6.40 10.08 7.87
C ILE A 166 -5.07 10.82 8.03
N GLN A 167 -4.31 10.54 9.08
CA GLN A 167 -3.01 11.16 9.29
C GLN A 167 -2.06 10.86 8.12
N TRP A 168 -2.06 9.63 7.61
CA TRP A 168 -1.28 9.28 6.44
C TRP A 168 -1.74 10.05 5.19
N ILE A 169 -3.06 10.13 4.94
CA ILE A 169 -3.64 10.89 3.81
C ILE A 169 -3.20 12.36 3.87
N LEU A 170 -3.40 13.03 5.01
CA LEU A 170 -3.08 14.45 5.16
C LEU A 170 -1.58 14.76 5.03
N ASN A 171 -0.72 13.80 5.37
CA ASN A 171 0.74 13.95 5.26
C ASN A 171 1.28 13.72 3.85
N ASN A 172 0.79 12.68 3.17
CA ASN A 172 1.46 12.14 1.98
C ASN A 172 0.70 12.38 0.69
N ALA A 173 -0.63 12.36 0.72
CA ALA A 173 -1.40 12.30 -0.52
C ALA A 173 -1.35 13.60 -1.35
N ALA A 174 -1.02 14.74 -0.73
CA ALA A 174 -0.81 16.00 -1.44
C ALA A 174 0.55 16.10 -2.14
N ASP A 175 1.54 15.28 -1.77
CA ASP A 175 2.92 15.38 -2.28
C ASP A 175 2.97 15.10 -3.80
N PRO A 176 3.34 16.07 -4.66
CA PRO A 176 3.42 15.85 -6.11
C PRO A 176 4.42 14.76 -6.53
N ASN A 177 5.33 14.38 -5.63
CA ASN A 177 6.37 13.40 -5.87
C ASN A 177 6.02 11.98 -5.42
N TYR A 178 4.84 11.78 -4.83
CA TYR A 178 4.38 10.48 -4.37
C TYR A 178 3.12 10.05 -5.11
N ASP A 179 3.19 8.88 -5.73
CA ASP A 179 2.03 8.17 -6.26
C ASP A 179 1.97 6.76 -5.67
N LEU A 180 0.77 6.19 -5.62
CA LEU A 180 0.54 4.80 -5.24
C LEU A 180 -0.57 4.22 -6.12
N TYR A 181 -0.30 3.05 -6.66
CA TYR A 181 -1.14 2.32 -7.61
C TYR A 181 -1.48 0.94 -7.05
N ALA A 182 -2.71 0.47 -7.25
CA ALA A 182 -3.11 -0.91 -6.98
C ALA A 182 -3.09 -1.69 -8.30
N GLY A 183 -2.67 -2.96 -8.27
CA GLY A 183 -2.60 -3.82 -9.44
C GLY A 183 -1.25 -4.48 -9.64
N LEU A 184 -1.27 -5.66 -10.27
CA LEU A 184 -0.07 -6.35 -10.77
C LEU A 184 0.54 -5.63 -11.97
N GLU A 185 -0.23 -4.84 -12.71
CA GLU A 185 0.22 -4.13 -13.90
C GLU A 185 -0.44 -2.76 -14.02
N GLY A 186 0.19 -1.87 -14.78
CA GLY A 186 -0.34 -0.53 -15.02
C GLY A 186 0.67 0.40 -15.64
N SER A 187 0.45 1.71 -15.51
CA SER A 187 1.44 2.71 -15.91
C SER A 187 1.35 3.99 -15.11
N PHE A 188 2.50 4.62 -14.88
CA PHE A 188 2.62 5.91 -14.21
C PHE A 188 3.33 6.93 -15.10
N PRO A 189 3.00 8.24 -14.97
CA PRO A 189 3.70 9.28 -15.70
C PRO A 189 5.04 9.62 -15.03
N THR A 190 6.09 9.79 -15.83
CA THR A 190 7.29 10.48 -15.34
C THR A 190 7.00 11.97 -15.18
N ARG A 191 7.75 12.58 -14.28
CA ARG A 191 7.76 14.01 -14.03
C ARG A 191 8.64 14.71 -15.07
N THR A 192 8.46 16.02 -15.16
CA THR A 192 9.28 16.90 -16.00
C THR A 192 10.75 16.78 -15.63
N LYS A 193 11.61 17.06 -16.61
CA LYS A 193 13.07 17.01 -16.49
C LYS A 193 13.57 17.71 -15.23
N SER A 194 14.38 17.01 -14.44
CA SER A 194 15.13 17.63 -13.35
C SER A 194 16.48 18.16 -13.83
N GLN A 195 16.89 19.32 -13.32
CA GLN A 195 18.21 19.87 -13.59
C GLN A 195 19.34 19.16 -12.81
N THR A 196 19.01 18.42 -11.74
CA THR A 196 19.97 17.79 -10.82
C THR A 196 19.98 16.26 -10.92
N GLY A 197 19.37 15.71 -11.98
CA GLY A 197 19.20 14.28 -12.18
C GLY A 197 18.11 13.72 -11.27
N GLY A 198 16.95 13.41 -11.85
CA GLY A 198 15.81 12.86 -11.11
C GLY A 198 15.97 11.37 -10.87
N LEU A 199 15.44 10.86 -9.76
CA LEU A 199 15.45 9.43 -9.44
C LEU A 199 14.05 9.00 -9.03
N TYR A 200 13.56 7.92 -9.61
CA TYR A 200 12.33 7.27 -9.18
C TYR A 200 12.69 6.06 -8.33
N VAL A 201 12.02 5.95 -7.19
CA VAL A 201 12.01 4.75 -6.35
C VAL A 201 10.66 4.09 -6.54
N LEU A 202 10.69 2.87 -7.06
CA LEU A 202 9.50 2.03 -7.22
C LEU A 202 9.57 0.95 -6.16
N THR A 203 8.59 0.89 -5.26
CA THR A 203 8.46 -0.18 -4.26
C THR A 203 7.14 -0.91 -4.48
N ALA A 204 7.22 -2.14 -4.96
CA ALA A 204 6.07 -3.04 -5.01
C ALA A 204 5.92 -3.75 -3.67
N SER A 205 4.69 -3.90 -3.18
CA SER A 205 4.41 -4.61 -1.92
C SER A 205 3.17 -5.49 -2.01
N TYR A 206 3.18 -6.55 -1.18
CA TYR A 206 2.05 -7.43 -0.91
C TYR A 206 2.08 -7.83 0.56
N LEU A 207 0.91 -7.93 1.18
CA LEU A 207 0.73 -8.43 2.55
C LEU A 207 -0.13 -9.69 2.44
N ASP A 208 0.43 -10.84 2.78
CA ASP A 208 -0.26 -12.14 2.64
C ASP A 208 -1.51 -12.24 3.52
N HIS A 209 -2.34 -13.27 3.38
CA HIS A 209 -3.54 -13.47 4.21
C HIS A 209 -3.24 -14.21 5.53
N GLY A 210 -1.97 -14.46 5.85
CA GLY A 210 -1.54 -15.26 6.98
C GLY A 210 -1.88 -16.74 6.81
N LEU A 211 -1.83 -17.51 7.90
CA LEU A 211 -2.21 -18.93 7.86
C LEU A 211 -3.74 -19.07 7.88
N LYS A 212 -4.25 -20.12 7.23
CA LYS A 212 -5.69 -20.46 7.20
C LYS A 212 -6.39 -20.43 8.57
N ASP A 213 -5.73 -20.94 9.61
CA ASP A 213 -6.26 -20.98 10.98
C ASP A 213 -5.76 -19.81 11.86
N MET A 214 -4.82 -19.02 11.36
CA MET A 214 -4.19 -17.90 12.07
C MET A 214 -3.98 -16.70 11.13
N PRO A 215 -5.06 -16.09 10.61
CA PRO A 215 -4.97 -14.99 9.65
C PRO A 215 -4.32 -13.72 10.22
N GLN A 216 -4.16 -13.63 11.54
CA GLN A 216 -3.42 -12.55 12.20
C GLN A 216 -1.90 -12.64 12.01
N LEU A 217 -1.36 -13.80 11.60
CA LEU A 217 0.07 -14.01 11.44
C LEU A 217 0.55 -13.60 10.04
N ARG A 218 0.18 -12.39 9.59
CA ARG A 218 0.49 -11.90 8.24
C ARG A 218 1.97 -11.58 8.08
N GLN A 219 2.54 -11.82 6.90
CA GLN A 219 3.88 -11.36 6.50
C GLN A 219 3.78 -10.45 5.27
N SER A 220 4.72 -9.51 5.20
CA SER A 220 4.81 -8.58 4.07
C SER A 220 6.02 -8.90 3.20
N GLY A 221 5.83 -8.83 1.88
CA GLY A 221 6.90 -8.89 0.89
C GLY A 221 7.01 -7.57 0.14
N GLN A 222 8.23 -7.19 -0.23
CA GLN A 222 8.48 -5.98 -1.02
C GLN A 222 9.61 -6.19 -2.04
N HIS A 223 9.54 -5.48 -3.16
CA HIS A 223 10.66 -5.33 -4.11
C HIS A 223 10.82 -3.86 -4.50
N THR A 224 12.04 -3.35 -4.33
CA THR A 224 12.36 -1.96 -4.68
C THR A 224 13.35 -1.91 -5.84
N ILE A 225 13.04 -1.09 -6.84
CA ILE A 225 13.95 -0.75 -7.95
C ILE A 225 14.07 0.76 -8.09
N LEU A 226 15.11 1.20 -8.79
CA LEU A 226 15.39 2.60 -9.08
C LEU A 226 15.28 2.87 -10.58
N LEU A 227 14.73 4.01 -10.99
CA LEU A 227 14.77 4.48 -12.38
C LEU A 227 15.42 5.86 -12.45
N LYS A 228 16.28 6.07 -13.44
CA LYS A 228 17.02 7.33 -13.62
C LYS A 228 16.23 8.28 -14.52
N GLY A 229 15.68 9.35 -13.97
CA GLY A 229 15.06 10.41 -14.74
C GLY A 229 16.10 11.21 -15.53
N LYS A 230 15.86 11.41 -16.83
CA LYS A 230 16.68 12.25 -17.70
C LYS A 230 16.35 13.74 -17.59
#